data_AF-A0AAV2LTV4-F1
#
_entry.id   AF-A0AAV2LTV4-F1
#
_cell.length_a   1.000
_cell.length_b   1.000
_cell.length_c   1.000
_cell.angle_alpha   90.00
_cell.angle_beta   90.00
_cell.angle_gamma   90.00
#
_symmetry.space_group_name_H-M   'P 1'
#
loop_
_entity.id
_entity.type
_entity.pdbx_description
1 polymer ?
#
loop_
_entity_poly.entity_id
_entity_poly.type
_entity_poly.pdbx_seq_one_letter_code
_entity_poly.pdbx_strand_id
1 'polypeptide(L)'
;MEYARRQQQKETNQKAMNKEREAAKEKLHKLLSEKIDKERQQREDMERVREELYLEEQQEANRQREILEMEKKIRQRLMMQQTCQQQMAFKEVQRQAEREEEEAFRKIMLVKFAEDDRIEQMNAQKRRMKQLEHKREVEKLIEERRRQHEADKEFVAKEQALEEEREALRMKIIEEERQKLLKRHAKQLLGYLPKGLLRVDDLAHLDEDFRKNFQTRDADIFSEDDWEDYN
;
A
#
# COMPACT_ATOMS: atom_id res chain seq x y z
N MET A 1 134.83 -84.63 -36.34
CA MET A 1 133.63 -85.02 -35.55
C MET A 1 133.40 -84.12 -34.33
N GLU A 2 134.43 -83.62 -33.65
CA GLU A 2 134.27 -82.81 -32.41
C GLU A 2 133.74 -81.38 -32.63
N TYR A 3 134.07 -80.74 -33.77
CA TYR A 3 133.59 -79.39 -34.09
C TYR A 3 132.07 -79.31 -34.26
N ALA A 4 131.46 -80.31 -34.90
CA ALA A 4 130.00 -80.39 -35.09
C ALA A 4 129.26 -80.55 -33.75
N ARG A 5 129.80 -81.35 -32.82
CA ARG A 5 129.25 -81.53 -31.47
C ARG A 5 129.32 -80.25 -30.64
N ARG A 6 130.41 -79.49 -30.77
CA ARG A 6 130.59 -78.18 -30.12
C ARG A 6 129.64 -77.11 -30.70
N GLN A 7 129.34 -77.14 -31.99
CA GLN A 7 128.35 -76.26 -32.60
C GLN A 7 126.92 -76.59 -32.16
N GLN A 8 126.55 -77.87 -32.11
CA GLN A 8 125.25 -78.30 -31.58
C GLN A 8 125.03 -77.91 -30.11
N GLN A 9 126.06 -77.99 -29.27
CA GLN A 9 125.99 -77.53 -27.87
C GLN A 9 125.80 -76.01 -27.76
N LYS A 10 126.46 -75.22 -28.63
CA LYS A 10 126.23 -73.77 -28.69
C LYS A 10 124.80 -73.43 -29.13
N GLU A 11 124.29 -74.10 -30.16
CA GLU A 11 122.93 -73.89 -30.65
C GLU A 11 121.87 -74.28 -29.62
N THR A 12 122.05 -75.39 -28.91
CA THR A 12 121.12 -75.83 -27.85
C THR A 12 121.13 -74.88 -26.65
N ASN A 13 122.31 -74.40 -26.24
CA ASN A 13 122.42 -73.38 -25.19
C ASN A 13 121.80 -72.04 -25.61
N GLN A 14 122.00 -71.61 -26.86
CA GLN A 14 121.36 -70.40 -27.39
C GLN A 14 119.84 -70.54 -27.43
N LYS A 15 119.31 -71.71 -27.84
CA LYS A 15 117.88 -72.01 -27.82
C LYS A 15 117.33 -72.05 -26.38
N ALA A 16 118.05 -72.61 -25.42
CA ALA A 16 117.65 -72.64 -24.01
C ALA A 16 117.60 -71.23 -23.42
N MET A 17 118.63 -70.41 -23.65
CA MET A 17 118.67 -69.01 -23.22
C MET A 17 117.54 -68.18 -23.86
N ASN A 18 117.24 -68.41 -25.15
CA ASN A 18 116.11 -67.75 -25.81
C ASN A 18 114.77 -68.19 -25.21
N LYS A 19 114.57 -69.48 -24.92
CA LYS A 19 113.36 -70.00 -24.26
C LYS A 19 113.17 -69.44 -22.86
N GLU A 20 114.22 -69.33 -22.06
CA GLU A 20 114.17 -68.70 -20.74
C GLU A 20 113.80 -67.22 -20.83
N ARG A 21 114.36 -66.50 -21.81
CA ARG A 21 114.03 -65.10 -22.09
C ARG A 21 112.58 -64.94 -22.54
N GLU A 22 112.07 -65.85 -23.36
CA GLU A 22 110.66 -65.89 -23.79
C GLU A 22 109.72 -66.18 -22.62
N ALA A 23 110.03 -67.18 -21.79
CA ALA A 23 109.26 -67.50 -20.59
C ALA A 23 109.23 -66.35 -19.57
N ALA A 24 110.34 -65.62 -19.41
CA ALA A 24 110.39 -64.42 -18.57
C ALA A 24 109.51 -63.29 -19.13
N LYS A 25 109.51 -63.08 -20.45
CA LYS A 25 108.61 -62.13 -21.11
C LYS A 25 107.14 -62.52 -20.95
N GLU A 26 106.79 -63.80 -21.12
CA GLU A 26 105.42 -64.28 -20.93
C GLU A 26 104.92 -64.05 -19.50
N LYS A 27 105.76 -64.33 -18.49
CA LYS A 27 105.44 -64.02 -17.09
C LYS A 27 105.20 -62.53 -16.87
N LEU A 28 106.05 -61.67 -17.45
CA LEU A 28 105.88 -60.22 -17.38
C LEU A 28 104.58 -59.77 -18.09
N HIS A 29 104.29 -60.30 -19.28
CA HIS A 29 103.06 -59.99 -20.01
C HIS A 29 101.81 -60.40 -19.22
N LYS A 30 101.80 -61.57 -18.56
CA LYS A 30 100.71 -62.01 -17.69
C LYS A 30 100.49 -61.07 -16.50
N LEU A 31 101.56 -60.67 -15.82
CA LEU A 31 101.46 -59.72 -14.71
C LEU A 31 100.95 -58.34 -15.17
N LEU A 32 101.41 -57.88 -16.35
CA LEU A 32 100.95 -56.63 -16.92
C LEU A 32 99.48 -56.70 -17.35
N SER A 33 99.03 -57.80 -17.97
CA SER A 33 97.61 -57.98 -18.34
C SER A 33 96.72 -58.00 -17.11
N GLU A 34 97.09 -58.76 -16.07
CA GLU A 34 96.33 -58.79 -14.82
C GLU A 34 96.25 -57.41 -14.15
N LYS A 35 97.32 -56.61 -14.21
CA LYS A 35 97.31 -55.25 -13.68
C LYS A 35 96.40 -54.33 -14.49
N ILE A 36 96.46 -54.40 -15.82
CA ILE A 36 95.59 -53.63 -16.72
C ILE A 36 94.13 -54.01 -16.50
N ASP A 37 93.82 -55.30 -16.36
CA ASP A 37 92.45 -55.78 -16.13
C ASP A 37 91.91 -55.32 -14.76
N LYS A 38 92.74 -55.35 -13.71
CA LYS A 38 92.36 -54.82 -12.38
C LYS A 38 92.11 -53.31 -12.41
N GLU A 39 92.99 -52.54 -13.05
CA GLU A 39 92.79 -51.08 -13.20
C GLU A 39 91.53 -50.77 -14.01
N ARG A 40 91.25 -51.57 -15.04
CA ARG A 40 90.02 -51.46 -15.83
C ARG A 40 88.79 -51.76 -14.98
N GLN A 41 88.78 -52.85 -14.23
CA GLN A 41 87.68 -53.20 -13.31
C GLN A 41 87.45 -52.11 -12.27
N GLN A 42 88.51 -51.58 -11.66
CA GLN A 42 88.39 -50.47 -10.71
C GLN A 42 87.79 -49.22 -11.35
N ARG A 43 88.14 -48.89 -12.59
CA ARG A 43 87.53 -47.76 -13.31
C ARG A 43 86.05 -48.03 -13.60
N GLU A 44 85.72 -49.22 -14.09
CA GLU A 44 84.33 -49.62 -14.37
C GLU A 44 83.48 -49.61 -13.09
N ASP A 45 83.98 -50.11 -11.96
CA ASP A 45 83.29 -50.10 -10.68
C ASP A 45 83.10 -48.66 -10.16
N MET A 46 84.13 -47.80 -10.29
CA MET A 46 84.03 -46.39 -9.93
C MET A 46 83.05 -45.62 -10.82
N GLU A 47 82.97 -45.96 -12.11
CA GLU A 47 82.00 -45.40 -13.04
C GLU A 47 80.58 -45.82 -12.66
N ARG A 48 80.35 -47.10 -12.33
CA ARG A 48 79.04 -47.59 -11.84
C ARG A 48 78.59 -46.86 -10.58
N VAL A 49 79.47 -46.71 -9.58
CA VAL A 49 79.12 -46.00 -8.34
C VAL A 49 78.76 -44.52 -8.62
N ARG A 50 79.43 -43.87 -9.58
CA ARG A 50 79.09 -42.50 -9.98
C ARG A 50 77.73 -42.43 -10.68
N GLU A 51 77.44 -43.38 -11.56
CA GLU A 51 76.15 -43.48 -12.24
C GLU A 51 75.01 -43.72 -11.23
N GLU A 52 75.21 -44.64 -10.27
CA GLU A 52 74.28 -44.92 -9.18
C GLU A 52 74.02 -43.67 -8.34
N LEU A 53 75.09 -42.98 -7.89
CA LEU A 53 74.96 -41.76 -7.10
C LEU A 53 74.18 -40.67 -7.86
N TYR A 54 74.48 -40.47 -9.14
CA TYR A 54 73.77 -39.49 -9.96
C TYR A 54 72.28 -39.82 -10.10
N LEU A 55 71.94 -41.10 -10.28
CA LEU A 55 70.55 -41.54 -10.35
C LEU A 55 69.83 -41.36 -9.00
N GLU A 56 70.50 -41.64 -7.88
CA GLU A 56 69.95 -41.43 -6.54
C GLU A 56 69.70 -39.94 -6.27
N GLU A 57 70.67 -39.06 -6.54
CA GLU A 57 70.52 -37.61 -6.41
C GLU A 57 69.35 -37.09 -7.26
N GLN A 58 69.21 -37.59 -8.49
CA GLN A 58 68.09 -37.23 -9.36
C GLN A 58 66.74 -37.70 -8.79
N GLN A 59 66.68 -38.91 -8.24
CA GLN A 59 65.49 -39.45 -7.60
C GLN A 59 65.11 -38.66 -6.35
N GLU A 60 66.08 -38.30 -5.51
CA GLU A 60 65.85 -37.47 -4.33
C GLU A 60 65.34 -36.08 -4.70
N ALA A 61 65.94 -35.45 -5.72
CA ALA A 61 65.48 -34.17 -6.24
C ALA A 61 64.02 -34.25 -6.74
N ASN A 62 63.64 -35.35 -7.41
CA ASN A 62 62.26 -35.57 -7.83
C ASN A 62 61.31 -35.77 -6.65
N ARG A 63 61.69 -36.56 -5.64
CA ARG A 63 60.89 -36.74 -4.40
C ARG A 63 60.66 -35.41 -3.69
N GLN A 64 61.69 -34.57 -3.58
CA GLN A 64 61.56 -33.24 -2.97
C GLN A 64 60.60 -32.34 -3.78
N ARG A 65 60.66 -32.38 -5.11
CA ARG A 65 59.72 -31.64 -5.98
C ARG A 65 58.29 -32.10 -5.75
N GLU A 66 58.04 -33.41 -5.70
CA GLU A 66 56.72 -33.98 -5.42
C GLU A 66 56.18 -33.55 -4.06
N ILE A 67 57.01 -33.58 -3.01
CA ILE A 67 56.63 -33.11 -1.67
C ILE A 67 56.24 -31.63 -1.72
N LEU A 68 57.04 -30.78 -2.35
CA LEU A 68 56.74 -29.34 -2.46
C LEU A 68 55.46 -29.07 -3.26
N GLU A 69 55.19 -29.83 -4.32
CA GLU A 69 53.94 -29.72 -5.07
C GLU A 69 52.73 -30.14 -4.24
N MET A 70 52.86 -31.22 -3.48
CA MET A 70 51.81 -31.69 -2.57
C MET A 70 51.55 -30.68 -1.46
N GLU A 71 52.60 -30.11 -0.86
CA GLU A 71 52.46 -29.02 0.12
C GLU A 71 51.75 -27.80 -0.46
N LYS A 72 52.12 -27.37 -1.68
CA LYS A 72 51.44 -26.26 -2.35
C LYS A 72 49.95 -26.55 -2.55
N LYS A 73 49.59 -27.76 -3.00
CA LYS A 73 48.19 -28.17 -3.17
C LYS A 73 47.43 -28.16 -1.84
N ILE A 74 48.06 -28.65 -0.76
CA ILE A 74 47.46 -28.65 0.58
C ILE A 74 47.25 -27.22 1.07
N ARG A 75 48.25 -26.35 0.96
CA ARG A 75 48.15 -24.92 1.33
C ARG A 75 47.05 -24.21 0.56
N GLN A 76 46.95 -24.43 -0.75
CA GLN A 76 45.88 -23.85 -1.57
C GLN A 76 44.48 -24.31 -1.12
N ARG A 77 44.31 -25.60 -0.82
CA ARG A 77 43.03 -26.13 -0.30
C ARG A 77 42.65 -25.54 1.05
N LEU A 78 43.61 -25.47 1.98
CA LEU A 78 43.39 -24.88 3.30
C LEU A 78 43.03 -23.40 3.21
N MET A 79 43.73 -22.63 2.36
CA MET A 79 43.42 -21.23 2.12
C MET A 79 42.00 -21.07 1.57
N MET A 80 41.61 -21.88 0.58
CA MET A 80 40.25 -21.85 0.02
C MET A 80 39.17 -22.20 1.05
N GLN A 81 39.44 -23.17 1.93
CA GLN A 81 38.52 -23.53 2.99
C GLN A 81 38.36 -22.38 4.01
N GLN A 82 39.47 -21.76 4.42
CA GLN A 82 39.45 -20.63 5.34
C GLN A 82 38.72 -19.41 4.76
N THR A 83 38.96 -19.07 3.49
CA THR A 83 38.27 -17.95 2.84
C THR A 83 36.78 -18.22 2.70
N CYS A 84 36.38 -19.45 2.39
CA CYS A 84 34.97 -19.84 2.35
C CYS A 84 34.31 -19.70 3.73
N GLN A 85 34.95 -20.18 4.79
CA GLN A 85 34.45 -20.04 6.16
C GLN A 85 34.31 -18.57 6.58
N GLN A 86 35.31 -17.74 6.29
CA GLN A 86 35.26 -16.30 6.56
C GLN A 86 34.12 -15.62 5.79
N GLN A 87 33.94 -15.96 4.51
CA GLN A 87 32.85 -15.42 3.70
C GLN A 87 31.47 -15.83 4.22
N MET A 88 31.32 -17.07 4.67
CA MET A 88 30.07 -17.56 5.25
C MET A 88 29.75 -16.85 6.57
N ALA A 89 30.74 -16.74 7.48
CA ALA A 89 30.57 -16.02 8.74
C ALA A 89 30.22 -14.54 8.50
N PHE A 90 30.89 -13.89 7.54
CA PHE A 90 30.58 -12.50 7.18
C PHE A 90 29.15 -12.34 6.66
N LYS A 91 28.69 -13.23 5.77
CA LYS A 91 27.31 -13.23 5.26
C LYS A 91 26.29 -13.49 6.37
N GLU A 92 26.61 -14.32 7.35
CA GLU A 92 25.73 -14.57 8.49
C GLU A 92 25.57 -13.35 9.37
N VAL A 93 26.66 -12.65 9.67
CA VAL A 93 26.63 -11.38 10.42
C VAL A 93 25.83 -10.32 9.67
N GLN A 94 26.04 -10.17 8.35
CA GLN A 94 25.24 -9.25 7.53
C GLN A 94 23.75 -9.59 7.58
N ARG A 95 23.39 -10.87 7.41
CA ARG A 95 22.00 -11.30 7.47
C ARG A 95 21.37 -11.06 8.85
N GLN A 96 22.13 -11.19 9.93
CA GLN A 96 21.65 -10.88 11.27
C GLN A 96 21.39 -9.38 11.42
N ALA A 97 22.33 -8.53 10.98
CA ALA A 97 22.15 -7.07 11.00
C ALA A 97 20.93 -6.63 10.17
N GLU A 98 20.76 -7.15 8.96
CA GLU A 98 19.59 -6.88 8.11
C GLU A 98 18.28 -7.27 8.79
N ARG A 99 18.23 -8.42 9.48
CA ARG A 99 17.05 -8.84 10.24
C ARG A 99 16.74 -7.89 11.40
N GLU A 100 17.75 -7.46 12.13
CA GLU A 100 17.59 -6.51 13.23
C GLU A 100 17.07 -5.14 12.73
N GLU A 101 17.61 -4.66 11.60
CA GLU A 101 17.13 -3.45 10.93
C GLU A 101 15.69 -3.59 10.45
N GLU A 102 15.33 -4.71 9.82
CA GLU A 102 13.96 -5.01 9.41
C GLU A 102 13.00 -5.06 10.61
N GLU A 103 13.40 -5.70 11.71
CA GLU A 103 12.58 -5.76 12.92
C GLU A 103 12.39 -4.39 13.56
N ALA A 104 13.45 -3.57 13.61
CA ALA A 104 13.36 -2.19 14.08
C ALA A 104 12.43 -1.36 13.20
N PHE A 105 12.57 -1.48 11.87
CA PHE A 105 11.69 -0.80 10.91
C PHE A 105 10.23 -1.24 11.07
N ARG A 106 9.96 -2.54 11.19
CA ARG A 106 8.62 -3.09 11.44
C ARG A 106 8.00 -2.52 12.71
N LYS A 107 8.77 -2.44 13.80
CA LYS A 107 8.29 -1.85 15.07
C LYS A 107 7.91 -0.38 14.90
N ILE A 108 8.75 0.42 14.24
CA ILE A 108 8.47 1.84 13.97
C ILE A 108 7.21 1.99 13.12
N MET A 109 7.07 1.20 12.06
CA MET A 109 5.88 1.23 11.19
C MET A 109 4.60 0.83 11.94
N LEU A 110 4.66 -0.20 12.79
CA LEU A 110 3.51 -0.60 13.62
C LEU A 110 3.07 0.51 14.57
N VAL A 111 4.02 1.20 15.22
CA VAL A 111 3.71 2.35 16.09
C VAL A 111 3.06 3.48 15.28
N LYS A 112 3.65 3.82 14.12
CA LYS A 112 3.10 4.85 13.24
C LYS A 112 1.67 4.53 12.79
N PHE A 113 1.41 3.30 12.35
CA PHE A 113 0.06 2.91 11.94
C PHE A 113 -0.94 2.97 13.10
N ALA A 114 -0.55 2.55 14.31
CA ALA A 114 -1.41 2.67 15.47
C ALA A 114 -1.73 4.13 15.85
N GLU A 115 -0.74 5.03 15.69
CA GLU A 115 -0.93 6.47 15.89
C GLU A 115 -1.86 7.08 14.84
N ASP A 116 -1.65 6.74 13.57
CA ASP A 116 -2.47 7.21 12.45
C ASP A 116 -3.93 6.72 12.59
N ASP A 117 -4.13 5.44 12.92
CA ASP A 117 -5.46 4.87 13.16
C ASP A 117 -6.18 5.57 14.32
N ARG A 118 -5.47 5.88 15.41
CA ARG A 118 -6.03 6.63 16.54
C ARG A 118 -6.47 8.03 16.13
N ILE A 119 -5.65 8.73 15.34
CA ILE A 119 -5.96 10.06 14.83
C ILE A 119 -7.17 10.01 13.89
N GLU A 120 -7.25 9.00 13.02
CA GLU A 120 -8.37 8.82 12.10
C GLU A 120 -9.69 8.58 12.86
N GLN A 121 -9.68 7.72 13.88
CA GLN A 121 -10.86 7.49 14.74
C GLN A 121 -11.36 8.78 15.40
N MET A 122 -10.45 9.57 15.98
CA MET A 122 -10.81 10.86 16.60
C MET A 122 -11.36 11.86 15.57
N ASN A 123 -10.75 11.92 14.39
CA ASN A 123 -11.21 12.79 13.30
C ASN A 123 -12.60 12.37 12.79
N ALA A 124 -12.85 11.07 12.66
CA ALA A 124 -14.15 10.54 12.26
C ALA A 124 -15.23 10.88 13.30
N GLN A 125 -14.94 10.71 14.59
CA GLN A 125 -15.83 11.10 15.67
C GLN A 125 -16.12 12.61 15.65
N LYS A 126 -15.08 13.44 15.52
CA LYS A 126 -15.23 14.90 15.45
C LYS A 126 -16.09 15.35 14.27
N ARG A 127 -15.92 14.72 13.10
CA ARG A 127 -16.78 14.98 11.91
C ARG A 127 -18.24 14.61 12.20
N ARG A 128 -18.50 13.45 12.81
CA ARG A 128 -19.86 13.02 13.18
C ARG A 128 -20.51 13.98 14.17
N MET A 129 -19.79 14.40 15.21
CA MET A 129 -20.29 15.37 16.19
C MET A 129 -20.66 16.70 15.54
N LYS A 130 -19.78 17.26 14.70
CA LYS A 130 -20.06 18.51 13.97
C LYS A 130 -21.28 18.40 13.06
N GLN A 131 -21.45 17.26 12.37
CA GLN A 131 -22.64 17.03 11.54
C GLN A 131 -23.91 16.97 12.37
N LEU A 132 -23.88 16.33 13.55
CA LEU A 132 -25.03 16.28 14.46
C LEU A 132 -25.36 17.66 15.04
N GLU A 133 -24.36 18.43 15.43
CA GLU A 133 -24.53 19.83 15.88
C GLU A 133 -25.19 20.67 14.80
N HIS A 134 -24.65 20.63 13.57
CA HIS A 134 -25.23 21.38 12.46
C HIS A 134 -26.66 20.94 12.13
N LYS A 135 -26.95 19.63 12.14
CA LYS A 135 -28.32 19.12 11.96
C LYS A 135 -29.28 19.65 13.03
N ARG A 136 -28.87 19.64 14.30
CA ARG A 136 -29.66 20.17 15.42
C ARG A 136 -29.90 21.68 15.28
N GLU A 137 -28.91 22.44 14.84
CA GLU A 137 -29.05 23.88 14.59
C GLU A 137 -30.05 24.14 13.46
N VAL A 138 -29.98 23.38 12.36
CA VAL A 138 -30.92 23.49 11.24
C VAL A 138 -32.34 23.10 11.67
N GLU A 139 -32.51 22.03 12.44
CA GLU A 139 -33.81 21.62 12.99
C GLU A 139 -34.42 22.71 13.87
N LYS A 140 -33.63 23.33 14.76
CA LYS A 140 -34.09 24.48 15.57
C LYS A 140 -34.56 25.65 14.71
N LEU A 141 -33.81 26.02 13.67
CA LEU A 141 -34.20 27.10 12.75
C LEU A 141 -35.51 26.78 12.01
N ILE A 142 -35.71 25.51 11.64
CA ILE A 142 -36.96 25.05 11.00
C ILE A 142 -38.13 25.12 11.99
N GLU A 143 -37.93 24.66 13.23
CA GLU A 143 -38.95 24.74 14.28
C GLU A 143 -39.32 26.17 14.63
N GLU A 144 -38.33 27.07 14.77
CA GLU A 144 -38.56 28.50 15.01
C GLU A 144 -39.36 29.12 13.86
N ARG A 145 -39.02 28.82 12.61
CA ARG A 145 -39.79 29.29 11.44
C ARG A 145 -41.23 28.75 11.44
N ARG A 146 -41.43 27.49 11.82
CA ARG A 146 -42.78 26.92 11.95
C ARG A 146 -43.59 27.62 13.03
N ARG A 147 -43.00 27.84 14.21
CA ARG A 147 -43.64 28.57 15.31
C ARG A 147 -43.99 30.01 14.93
N GLN A 148 -43.09 30.71 14.24
CA GLN A 148 -43.37 32.05 13.72
C GLN A 148 -44.57 32.03 12.76
N HIS A 149 -44.56 31.09 11.81
CA HIS A 149 -45.65 30.96 10.85
C HIS A 149 -47.00 30.59 11.49
N GLU A 150 -47.00 29.76 12.52
CA GLU A 150 -48.19 29.44 13.33
C GLU A 150 -48.68 30.65 14.10
N ALA A 151 -47.78 31.39 14.77
CA ALA A 151 -48.12 32.62 15.48
C ALA A 151 -48.68 33.70 14.54
N ASP A 152 -48.10 33.88 13.35
CA ASP A 152 -48.59 34.82 12.34
C ASP A 152 -50.00 34.43 11.87
N LYS A 153 -50.25 33.13 11.63
CA LYS A 153 -51.59 32.62 11.28
C LYS A 153 -52.61 32.88 12.38
N GLU A 154 -52.25 32.62 13.63
CA GLU A 154 -53.12 32.90 14.77
C GLU A 154 -53.40 34.40 14.91
N PHE A 155 -52.41 35.24 14.67
CA PHE A 155 -52.56 36.69 14.69
C PHE A 155 -53.55 37.16 13.61
N VAL A 156 -53.36 36.72 12.37
CA VAL A 156 -54.27 37.03 11.25
C VAL A 156 -55.70 36.54 11.54
N ALA A 157 -55.85 35.32 12.07
CA ALA A 157 -57.18 34.79 12.43
C ALA A 157 -57.86 35.61 13.54
N LYS A 158 -57.10 36.10 14.53
CA LYS A 158 -57.63 36.98 15.58
C LYS A 158 -58.03 38.35 15.02
N GLU A 159 -57.24 38.91 14.12
CA GLU A 159 -57.60 40.18 13.45
C GLU A 159 -58.87 40.03 12.62
N GLN A 160 -58.99 38.95 11.84
CA GLN A 160 -60.20 38.64 11.08
C GLN A 160 -61.42 38.50 11.99
N ALA A 161 -61.31 37.76 13.11
CA ALA A 161 -62.41 37.62 14.05
C ALA A 161 -62.83 38.97 14.67
N LEU A 162 -61.88 39.83 15.03
CA LEU A 162 -62.18 41.18 15.54
C LEU A 162 -62.83 42.06 14.48
N GLU A 163 -62.43 41.93 13.23
CA GLU A 163 -62.98 42.66 12.11
C GLU A 163 -64.42 42.21 11.81
N GLU A 164 -64.68 40.90 11.80
CA GLU A 164 -66.01 40.32 11.72
C GLU A 164 -66.92 40.80 12.86
N GLU A 165 -66.42 40.86 14.11
CA GLU A 165 -67.16 41.40 15.25
C GLU A 165 -67.50 42.89 15.05
N ARG A 166 -66.55 43.70 14.57
CA ARG A 166 -66.77 45.13 14.27
C ARG A 166 -67.77 45.33 13.15
N GLU A 167 -67.68 44.54 12.09
CA GLU A 167 -68.62 44.54 10.97
C GLU A 167 -70.01 44.13 11.44
N ALA A 168 -70.13 43.07 12.26
CA ALA A 168 -71.40 42.65 12.84
C ALA A 168 -72.03 43.75 13.70
N LEU A 169 -71.24 44.45 14.53
CA LEU A 169 -71.71 45.61 15.28
C LEU A 169 -72.16 46.75 14.36
N ARG A 170 -71.38 47.07 13.32
CA ARG A 170 -71.74 48.09 12.33
C ARG A 170 -73.05 47.75 11.62
N MET A 171 -73.23 46.49 11.22
CA MET A 171 -74.46 46.01 10.58
C MET A 171 -75.66 46.10 11.51
N LYS A 172 -75.50 45.82 12.82
CA LYS A 172 -76.55 46.04 13.82
C LYS A 172 -76.95 47.52 13.91
N ILE A 173 -75.98 48.44 13.97
CA ILE A 173 -76.25 49.88 14.02
C ILE A 173 -76.98 50.34 12.75
N ILE A 174 -76.52 49.89 11.56
CA ILE A 174 -77.18 50.21 10.28
C ILE A 174 -78.62 49.70 10.27
N GLU A 175 -78.85 48.47 10.75
CA GLU A 175 -80.20 47.88 10.81
C GLU A 175 -81.10 48.63 11.79
N GLU A 176 -80.60 49.02 12.96
CA GLU A 176 -81.33 49.86 13.92
C GLU A 176 -81.68 51.24 13.33
N GLU A 177 -80.73 51.92 12.69
CA GLU A 177 -80.98 53.21 12.04
C GLU A 177 -81.92 53.06 10.84
N ARG A 178 -81.81 51.97 10.05
CA ARG A 178 -82.75 51.64 8.98
C ARG A 178 -84.17 51.52 9.53
N GLN A 179 -84.35 50.79 10.63
CA GLN A 179 -85.65 50.66 11.29
C GLN A 179 -86.16 52.00 11.85
N LYS A 180 -85.30 52.83 12.44
CA LYS A 180 -85.69 54.17 12.92
C LYS A 180 -86.15 55.07 11.77
N LEU A 181 -85.40 55.08 10.66
CA LEU A 181 -85.75 55.84 9.44
C LEU A 181 -87.08 55.36 8.85
N LEU A 182 -87.27 54.04 8.75
CA LEU A 182 -88.52 53.44 8.32
C LEU A 182 -89.68 53.87 9.23
N LYS A 183 -89.57 53.76 10.56
CA LYS A 183 -90.64 54.19 11.47
C LYS A 183 -91.00 55.67 11.34
N ARG A 184 -90.00 56.55 11.16
CA ARG A 184 -90.22 58.01 11.04
C ARG A 184 -90.85 58.40 9.71
N HIS A 185 -90.36 57.85 8.61
CA HIS A 185 -90.70 58.32 7.28
C HIS A 185 -91.64 57.40 6.49
N ALA A 186 -91.88 56.16 6.93
CA ALA A 186 -92.74 55.21 6.19
C ALA A 186 -94.15 55.77 5.95
N LYS A 187 -94.76 56.44 6.94
CA LYS A 187 -96.07 57.08 6.75
C LYS A 187 -96.05 58.23 5.73
N GLN A 188 -94.97 58.99 5.70
CA GLN A 188 -94.82 60.15 4.80
C GLN A 188 -94.47 59.73 3.36
N LEU A 189 -93.78 58.60 3.22
CA LEU A 189 -93.38 58.02 1.93
C LEU A 189 -94.39 56.97 1.42
N LEU A 190 -95.57 56.90 2.03
CA LEU A 190 -96.63 55.97 1.67
C LEU A 190 -97.04 56.22 0.21
N GLY A 191 -96.65 55.30 -0.67
CA GLY A 191 -96.97 55.31 -2.09
C GLY A 191 -95.88 55.76 -3.06
N TYR A 192 -94.71 56.18 -2.57
CA TYR A 192 -93.53 56.47 -3.38
C TYR A 192 -92.37 55.49 -3.11
N LEU A 193 -92.61 54.38 -2.39
CA LEU A 193 -91.59 53.41 -2.02
C LEU A 193 -91.40 52.33 -3.11
N PRO A 194 -90.18 52.14 -3.65
CA PRO A 194 -89.87 51.08 -4.61
C PRO A 194 -90.15 49.65 -4.08
N LYS A 195 -90.61 48.77 -4.97
CA LYS A 195 -90.79 47.33 -4.68
C LYS A 195 -89.42 46.71 -4.33
N GLY A 196 -89.38 45.88 -3.27
CA GLY A 196 -88.17 45.17 -2.81
C GLY A 196 -87.34 45.85 -1.71
N LEU A 197 -87.71 47.05 -1.27
CA LEU A 197 -87.00 47.76 -0.18
C LEU A 197 -87.36 47.27 1.24
N LEU A 198 -88.57 46.74 1.43
CA LEU A 198 -89.03 46.23 2.72
C LEU A 198 -88.78 44.72 2.82
N ARG A 199 -88.21 44.27 3.93
CA ARG A 199 -88.10 42.85 4.28
C ARG A 199 -89.37 42.39 4.97
N VAL A 200 -89.65 41.09 4.93
CA VAL A 200 -90.85 40.48 5.55
C VAL A 200 -90.95 40.82 7.05
N ASP A 201 -89.80 40.86 7.74
CA ASP A 201 -89.71 41.19 9.17
C ASP A 201 -89.96 42.68 9.48
N ASP A 202 -89.83 43.57 8.49
CA ASP A 202 -89.99 45.02 8.68
C ASP A 202 -91.46 45.41 8.88
N LEU A 203 -92.36 44.67 8.23
CA LEU A 203 -93.80 44.89 8.33
C LEU A 203 -94.29 44.74 9.77
N ALA A 204 -93.65 43.88 10.58
CA ALA A 204 -93.98 43.67 11.99
C ALA A 204 -93.65 44.88 12.89
N HIS A 205 -92.85 45.83 12.42
CA HIS A 205 -92.39 46.99 13.20
C HIS A 205 -93.08 48.31 12.83
N LEU A 206 -94.00 48.28 11.85
CA LEU A 206 -94.74 49.44 11.33
C LEU A 206 -96.20 49.42 11.81
N ASP A 207 -96.85 50.59 11.86
CA ASP A 207 -98.21 50.76 12.39
C ASP A 207 -99.28 50.00 11.57
N GLU A 208 -100.37 49.58 12.22
CA GLU A 208 -101.44 48.78 11.59
C GLU A 208 -102.06 49.44 10.35
N ASP A 209 -102.16 50.77 10.35
CA ASP A 209 -102.68 51.54 9.21
C ASP A 209 -101.75 51.47 7.98
N PHE A 210 -100.44 51.39 8.20
CA PHE A 210 -99.46 51.21 7.11
C PHE A 210 -99.57 49.79 6.53
N ARG A 211 -99.72 48.76 7.38
CA ARG A 211 -99.83 47.36 6.95
C ARG A 211 -101.07 47.12 6.10
N LYS A 212 -102.23 47.65 6.51
CA LYS A 212 -103.49 47.51 5.77
C LYS A 212 -103.39 48.15 4.38
N ASN A 213 -102.85 49.38 4.29
CA ASN A 213 -102.76 50.11 3.02
C ASN A 213 -101.65 49.62 2.08
N PHE A 214 -100.58 49.02 2.61
CA PHE A 214 -99.53 48.41 1.80
C PHE A 214 -100.01 47.08 1.19
N GLN A 215 -100.72 46.25 1.98
CA GLN A 215 -101.30 44.98 1.50
C GLN A 215 -102.44 45.17 0.51
N THR A 216 -103.28 46.21 0.66
CA THR A 216 -104.35 46.50 -0.31
C THR A 216 -103.81 46.91 -1.67
N ARG A 217 -102.64 47.59 -1.72
CA ARG A 217 -101.99 47.94 -2.99
C ARG A 217 -101.34 46.76 -3.71
N ASP A 218 -100.78 45.80 -2.96
CA ASP A 218 -100.34 44.54 -3.55
C ASP A 218 -101.52 43.74 -4.15
N ALA A 219 -102.73 43.90 -3.58
CA ALA A 219 -103.95 43.33 -4.15
C ALA A 219 -104.50 44.14 -5.36
N ASP A 220 -104.45 45.47 -5.33
CA ASP A 220 -105.03 46.34 -6.37
C ASP A 220 -104.15 46.51 -7.63
N ILE A 221 -102.84 46.21 -7.57
CA ILE A 221 -101.93 46.28 -8.75
C ILE A 221 -101.83 44.92 -9.48
N PHE A 222 -102.45 43.86 -8.95
CA PHE A 222 -102.74 42.63 -9.70
C PHE A 222 -104.09 42.71 -10.46
N SER A 223 -104.76 43.87 -10.44
CA SER A 223 -105.82 44.22 -11.37
C SER A 223 -105.20 44.56 -12.73
N GLU A 224 -105.21 43.56 -13.60
CA GLU A 224 -104.96 43.52 -15.04
C GLU A 224 -105.39 44.80 -15.79
N ASP A 225 -104.46 45.74 -16.00
CA ASP A 225 -104.30 46.49 -17.27
C ASP A 225 -103.11 47.46 -17.20
N ASP A 226 -102.44 47.61 -18.35
CA ASP A 226 -101.47 48.65 -18.70
C ASP A 226 -100.01 48.46 -18.21
N TRP A 227 -99.21 47.76 -19.02
CA TRP A 227 -98.20 48.35 -19.91
C TRP A 227 -97.35 47.24 -20.51
N GLU A 228 -97.86 46.69 -21.62
CA GLU A 228 -97.01 46.13 -22.68
C GLU A 228 -96.11 47.23 -23.25
N ASP A 229 -94.95 46.78 -23.72
CA ASP A 229 -94.10 47.43 -24.72
C ASP A 229 -93.16 48.54 -24.24
N TYR A 230 -91.86 48.21 -24.11
CA TYR A 230 -90.83 48.55 -25.12
C TYR A 230 -89.41 48.24 -24.58
N ASN A 231 -88.75 47.27 -25.26
CA ASN A 231 -87.30 46.96 -25.36
C ASN A 231 -86.50 46.54 -24.12
#